data_AF-S0JHT8-F1
#
_entry.id   AF-S0JHT8-F1
#
_cell.length_a   1.000
_cell.length_b   1.000
_cell.length_c   1.000
_cell.angle_alpha   90.00
_cell.angle_beta   90.00
_cell.angle_gamma   90.00
#
_symmetry.space_group_name_H-M   'P 1'
#
loop_
_entity.id
_entity.type
_entity.pdbx_description
1 polymer ?
#
loop_
_entity_poly.entity_id
_entity_poly.type
_entity_poly.pdbx_seq_one_letter_code
_entity_poly.pdbx_strand_id
1 'polypeptide(L)' 'MRLASTKDTERLFSMLPYKTLAFSQIKNSYGTYALIGKDENRDRQIRKPRPSVRAQLAQDKKRTAPKKAAAKTKNHGLEV' A
#
# COMPACT_ATOMS: atom_id res chain seq x y z
N MET A 1 -13.27 -20.90 0.29
CA MET A 1 -12.48 -20.06 1.22
C MET A 1 -11.43 -19.32 0.40
N ARG A 2 -11.57 -18.00 0.22
CA ARG A 2 -10.57 -17.19 -0.48
C ARG A 2 -9.42 -16.95 0.50
N LEU A 3 -8.48 -17.91 0.54
CA LEU A 3 -7.17 -17.72 1.15
C LEU A 3 -6.65 -16.36 0.65
N ALA A 4 -6.17 -15.50 1.55
CA ALA A 4 -5.57 -14.23 1.18
C ALA A 4 -4.70 -14.47 -0.06
N SER A 5 -4.99 -13.75 -1.15
CA SER A 5 -4.20 -13.90 -2.38
C SER A 5 -2.73 -13.66 -2.00
N THR A 6 -1.76 -14.33 -2.63
CA THR A 6 -0.34 -14.10 -2.36
C THR A 6 0.02 -12.60 -2.35
N LYS A 7 -0.69 -11.81 -3.16
CA LYS A 7 -0.62 -10.34 -3.19
C LYS A 7 -1.01 -9.65 -1.88
N ASP A 8 -2.05 -10.14 -1.20
CA ASP A 8 -2.52 -9.59 0.07
C ASP A 8 -1.52 -9.90 1.20
N THR A 9 -0.91 -11.08 1.20
CA THR A 9 0.14 -11.44 2.15
C THR A 9 1.42 -10.62 1.94
N GLU A 10 1.83 -10.39 0.69
CA GLU A 10 2.97 -9.52 0.36
C GLU A 10 2.72 -8.06 0.75
N ARG A 11 1.49 -7.60 0.55
CA ARG A 11 1.06 -6.26 0.98
C ARG A 11 1.11 -6.12 2.49
N LEU A 12 0.61 -7.11 3.24
CA LEU A 12 0.69 -7.14 4.70
C LEU A 12 2.14 -7.15 5.19
N PHE A 13 3.00 -7.95 4.57
CA PHE A 13 4.45 -7.98 4.87
C PHE A 13 5.10 -6.61 4.67
N SER A 14 4.69 -5.86 3.65
CA SER A 14 5.20 -4.51 3.37
C SER A 14 4.67 -3.44 4.34
N MET A 15 3.46 -3.64 4.88
CA MET A 15 2.82 -2.71 5.81
C MET A 15 3.35 -2.87 7.24
N LEU A 16 3.67 -4.08 7.65
CA LEU A 16 4.14 -4.38 9.00
C LEU A 16 5.67 -4.16 9.10
N PRO A 17 6.15 -3.27 9.98
CA PRO A 17 7.56 -2.88 10.05
C PRO A 17 8.41 -3.83 10.92
N TYR A 18 8.20 -5.14 10.79
CA TYR A 18 8.89 -6.16 11.59
C TYR A 18 9.83 -6.99 10.72
N LYS A 19 11.10 -7.07 11.12
CA LYS A 19 12.15 -7.80 10.41
C LYS A 19 12.00 -9.32 10.58
N THR A 20 11.52 -9.74 11.76
CA THR A 20 11.30 -11.15 12.12
C THR A 20 9.88 -11.62 11.81
N LEU A 21 9.11 -10.85 11.05
CA LEU A 21 7.74 -11.20 10.69
C LEU A 21 7.70 -12.49 9.88
N ALA A 22 6.87 -13.43 10.31
CA ALA A 22 6.54 -14.63 9.53
C ALA A 22 5.05 -14.90 9.57
N PHE A 23 4.50 -15.45 8.49
CA PHE A 23 3.12 -15.93 8.47
C PHE A 23 3.09 -17.45 8.60
N SER A 24 2.29 -17.95 9.53
CA SER A 24 2.10 -19.39 9.71
C SER A 24 0.65 -19.72 10.00
N GLN A 25 0.27 -20.95 9.66
CA GLN A 25 -1.00 -21.52 10.06
C GLN A 25 -0.76 -22.39 11.30
N ILE A 26 -1.52 -22.14 12.35
CA ILE A 26 -1.43 -22.94 13.57
C ILE A 26 -2.39 -24.11 13.41
N LYS A 27 -1.88 -25.33 13.58
CA LYS A 27 -2.69 -26.55 13.48
C LYS A 27 -3.83 -26.47 14.51
N ASN A 28 -5.06 -26.77 14.08
CA ASN A 28 -6.29 -26.65 14.85
C ASN A 28 -6.78 -25.21 15.14
N SER A 29 -6.24 -24.20 14.46
CA SER A 29 -6.77 -22.83 14.55
C SER A 29 -7.04 -22.26 13.16
N TYR A 30 -8.23 -21.70 12.97
CA TYR A 30 -8.61 -21.09 11.69
C TYR A 30 -8.04 -19.68 11.59
N GLY A 31 -7.11 -19.48 10.66
CA GLY A 31 -6.58 -18.16 10.34
C GLY A 31 -5.12 -18.18 9.89
N THR A 32 -4.66 -17.03 9.40
CA THR A 32 -3.24 -16.76 9.14
C THR A 32 -2.69 -15.94 10.30
N TYR A 33 -1.66 -16.46 10.96
CA TYR A 33 -1.07 -15.82 12.12
C TYR A 33 0.22 -15.10 11.74
N ALA A 34 0.40 -13.90 12.29
CA ALA A 34 1.66 -13.15 12.22
C ALA A 34 2.52 -13.49 13.45
N LEU A 35 3.69 -14.05 13.21
CA LEU A 35 4.69 -14.37 14.21
C LEU A 35 5.76 -13.27 14.19
N ILE A 36 6.13 -12.76 15.35
CA ILE A 36 7.16 -11.72 15.52
C ILE A 36 8.07 -12.15 16.68
N GLY A 37 9.38 -11.98 16.51
CA GLY A 37 10.37 -12.28 17.54
C GLY A 37 10.12 -11.48 18.83
N LYS A 38 10.44 -12.07 19.97
CA LYS A 38 10.28 -11.43 21.29
C LYS A 38 11.11 -10.16 21.41
N ASP A 39 12.29 -10.16 20.80
CA ASP A 39 13.27 -9.07 20.90
C ASP A 39 12.95 -7.89 19.97
N GLU A 40 11.88 -7.98 19.17
CA GLU A 40 11.49 -6.93 18.24
C GLU A 40 10.46 -5.97 18.84
N ASN A 41 10.71 -4.67 18.70
CA ASN A 41 9.83 -3.63 19.22
C ASN A 41 8.48 -3.60 18.47
N ARG A 42 7.40 -3.80 19.23
CA ARG A 42 6.00 -3.86 18.74
C ARG A 42 5.32 -2.50 18.64
N ASP A 43 5.91 -1.45 19.19
CA ASP A 43 5.35 -0.10 19.18
C ASP A 43 5.67 0.67 17.88
N ARG A 44 6.04 -0.06 16.82
CA ARG A 44 6.34 0.52 15.52
C ARG A 44 5.04 0.82 14.78
N GLN A 45 4.88 2.06 14.32
CA GLN A 45 3.73 2.47 13.52
C GLN A 45 3.64 1.67 12.21
N ILE A 46 2.43 1.25 11.86
CA ILE A 46 2.14 0.54 10.61
C ILE A 46 2.50 1.44 9.43
N ARG A 47 3.27 0.90 8.47
CA ARG A 47 3.63 1.62 7.26
C ARG A 47 2.40 1.80 6.39
N LYS A 48 2.22 3.03 5.89
CA LYS A 48 1.17 3.31 4.93
C LYS A 48 1.37 2.43 3.68
N PRO A 49 0.30 1.83 3.13
CA PRO A 49 0.41 1.07 1.89
C PRO A 49 1.10 1.90 0.81
N ARG A 50 2.06 1.30 0.10
CA ARG A 50 2.68 1.99 -1.03
C ARG A 50 1.60 2.31 -2.06
N PRO A 51 1.51 3.56 -2.56
CA PRO A 51 0.58 3.89 -3.62
C PRO A 51 0.91 3.05 -4.85
N SER A 52 -0.12 2.62 -5.59
CA SER A 52 0.08 1.88 -6.84
C SER A 52 0.79 2.74 -7.88
N VAL A 53 1.44 2.14 -8.87
CA VAL A 53 2.13 2.87 -9.95
C VAL A 53 1.19 3.85 -10.66
N ARG A 54 -0.08 3.48 -10.90
CA ARG A 54 -1.08 4.40 -11.46
C ARG A 54 -1.35 5.60 -10.55
N ALA A 55 -1.43 5.39 -9.24
CA ALA A 55 -1.62 6.47 -8.27
C ALA A 55 -0.36 7.34 -8.16
N GLN A 56 0.83 6.75 -8.23
CA GLN A 56 2.11 7.48 -8.29
C GLN A 56 2.17 8.35 -9.55
N LEU A 57 1.90 7.79 -10.73
CA LEU A 57 1.84 8.53 -11.99
C LEU A 57 0.80 9.65 -11.99
N ALA A 58 -0.36 9.45 -11.34
CA ALA A 58 -1.36 10.51 -11.18
C ALA A 58 -0.88 11.61 -10.22
N GLN A 59 -0.13 11.26 -9.16
CA GLN A 59 0.49 12.24 -8.26
C GLN A 59 1.66 12.96 -8.92
N ASP A 60 2.46 12.28 -9.74
CA ASP A 60 3.54 12.87 -10.51
C ASP A 60 2.99 13.85 -11.54
N LYS A 61 1.87 13.53 -12.20
CA LYS A 61 1.12 14.51 -13.03
C LYS A 61 0.61 15.72 -12.24
N LYS A 62 0.22 15.53 -10.97
CA LYS A 62 -0.19 16.64 -10.08
C LYS A 62 1.01 17.46 -9.58
N ARG A 63 2.17 16.84 -9.40
CA ARG A 63 3.40 17.49 -8.91
C ARG A 63 4.17 18.18 -10.03
N THR A 64 4.06 17.68 -11.27
CA THR A 64 4.60 18.31 -12.49
C THR A 64 3.62 19.29 -13.13
N ALA A 65 2.41 19.47 -12.59
CA ALA A 65 1.54 20.57 -12.99
C ALA A 65 2.23 21.89 -12.59
N PRO A 66 2.60 22.77 -13.54
CA PRO A 66 3.16 24.07 -13.19
C PRO A 66 2.12 24.81 -12.37
N LYS A 67 2.54 25.42 -11.25
CA LYS A 67 1.72 26.35 -10.47
C LYS A 67 1.20 27.42 -11.44
N LYS A 68 -0.01 27.24 -11.98
CA LYS A 68 -0.63 28.22 -12.86
C LYS A 68 -1.09 29.38 -11.98
N ALA A 69 -0.29 30.45 -12.04
CA ALA A 69 -0.79 31.80 -11.95
C ALA A 69 -2.05 31.95 -12.82
N ALA A 70 -3.00 32.73 -12.31
CA ALA A 70 -4.28 32.99 -12.93
C ALA A 70 -4.14 33.45 -14.40
N ALA A 71 -4.82 32.77 -15.32
CA ALA A 71 -5.30 33.36 -16.57
C ALA A 71 -6.35 32.45 -17.23
N LYS A 72 -7.48 33.07 -17.58
CA LYS A 72 -8.64 32.55 -18.31
C LYS A 72 -8.25 31.89 -19.64
N THR A 73 -9.00 30.86 -20.08
CA THR A 73 -9.83 30.80 -21.32
C THR A 73 -10.19 29.34 -21.72
N LYS A 74 -11.06 29.21 -22.73
CA LYS A 74 -12.15 28.24 -22.97
C LYS A 74 -11.81 27.02 -23.84
N ASN A 75 -12.64 25.97 -23.68
CA ASN A 75 -13.11 24.92 -24.64
C ASN A 75 -12.06 23.95 -25.24
N HIS A 76 -12.35 22.75 -25.76
CA HIS A 76 -13.56 22.01 -26.18
C HIS A 76 -13.30 20.49 -25.96
N GLY A 77 -14.34 19.69 -25.71
CA GLY A 77 -14.23 18.22 -25.60
C GLY A 77 -14.01 17.51 -26.94
N LEU A 78 -13.43 16.31 -26.88
CA LEU A 78 -13.58 15.26 -27.90
C LEU A 78 -13.16 13.89 -27.33
N GLU A 79 -14.08 12.94 -27.43
CA GLU A 79 -13.88 11.49 -27.27
C GLU A 79 -12.95 10.93 -28.36
N VAL A 80 -12.09 9.96 -28.01
CA VAL A 80 -11.99 8.59 -28.59
C VAL A 80 -10.99 7.75 -27.78
#